data_AF-A0A0Q9JKC4-F1
#
_entry.id   AF-A0A0Q9JKC4-F1
#
_cell.length_a   1.000
_cell.length_b   1.000
_cell.length_c   1.000
_cell.angle_alpha   90.00
_cell.angle_beta   90.00
_cell.angle_gamma   90.00
#
_symmetry.space_group_name_H-M   'P 1'
#
loop_
_entity.id
_entity.type
_entity.pdbx_description
1 polymer ?
#
loop_
_entity_poly.entity_id
_entity_poly.type
_entity_poly.pdbx_seq_one_letter_code
_entity_poly.pdbx_strand_id
1 'polypeptide(L)'
;MSQFVRPAVIGGEQSSRGFFGGRMTRARKVALFVGAGAIVVLSILLKGPGALVGVLILVLGWVVTIDTDNDTVWSRRISQRRWRLSKKDGTWLFVPFNQQVWDTLWRTYERAKSRSERGRIMDDIRAMRDTPNGVQGFRWLEQRLGEPGIGWHRPPNGEEEYFSVAYAHDGQVSGIEPDVFLANMQANYERVLAAHAPASSRLRRVQPITRVLPVDSVRHEKWLFDNLDPKAPHLLKESYAQVIALLSAGQLSQRHFTVGVWPVTPQLREDAADRGEGVEGLRQLMAGEIQAFAAELQRAGFRGARPLTARQTAAVIRHMQNPDFAIDRVNDITPDAGWLPSKDSRSYTTYYGAPYGPDGGVTGWKTMTARFAGADVEPAERDSLWLTPVLSGMSTQIVRTISFHLELVPQAEARALAREDLTDDLSEKQSDAQKGRLEDETTDMTAKGAARRRADLSPGRTHHGVNWVGYVTVAARTRKDLRRARRSMEDAASNAGIHRLTWVDAQSSTVNCYAWPLGRGITPRRKGLGDRFMTMLTGSKSKEAL
;
A
#
# COMPACT_ATOMS: atom_id res chain seq x y z
N MET A 1 -19.38 -30.46 -16.67
CA MET A 1 -18.51 -29.41 -17.23
C MET A 1 -17.75 -28.79 -16.07
N SER A 2 -16.48 -29.14 -15.88
CA SER A 2 -15.62 -28.54 -14.86
C SER A 2 -15.48 -27.05 -15.19
N GLN A 3 -16.05 -26.19 -14.34
CA GLN A 3 -15.72 -24.76 -14.39
C GLN A 3 -14.28 -24.64 -13.91
N PHE A 4 -13.35 -24.65 -14.88
CA PHE A 4 -11.97 -24.31 -14.62
C PHE A 4 -11.91 -22.91 -13.99
N VAL A 5 -11.03 -22.75 -12.99
CA VAL A 5 -10.66 -21.44 -12.44
C VAL A 5 -10.38 -20.51 -13.61
N ARG A 6 -11.13 -19.41 -13.74
CA ARG A 6 -10.92 -18.46 -14.83
C ARG A 6 -9.65 -17.67 -14.50
N PRO A 7 -8.49 -17.95 -15.14
CA PRO A 7 -7.25 -17.27 -14.78
C PRO A 7 -7.35 -15.79 -15.16
N ALA A 8 -6.82 -14.86 -14.39
CA ALA A 8 -6.71 -13.45 -14.76
C ALA A 8 -5.43 -13.20 -15.56
N VAL A 9 -5.47 -12.36 -16.60
CA VAL A 9 -4.25 -11.88 -17.25
C VAL A 9 -3.76 -10.67 -16.45
N ILE A 10 -2.59 -10.78 -15.83
CA ILE A 10 -1.99 -9.72 -15.02
C ILE A 10 -0.61 -9.41 -15.60
N GLY A 11 -0.22 -8.13 -15.58
CA GLY A 11 1.11 -7.68 -15.96
C GLY A 11 1.14 -6.88 -17.26
N GLY A 12 2.07 -5.92 -17.36
CA GLY A 12 2.24 -5.05 -18.53
C GLY A 12 1.32 -3.82 -18.63
N GLU A 13 0.36 -3.67 -17.71
CA GLU A 13 -0.80 -2.77 -17.87
C GLU A 13 -0.57 -1.27 -17.55
N GLN A 14 0.55 -0.87 -16.95
CA GLN A 14 0.75 0.51 -16.44
C GLN A 14 1.93 1.28 -17.04
N SER A 15 2.68 0.71 -17.96
CA SER A 15 3.77 1.42 -18.62
C SER A 15 3.21 2.14 -19.83
N SER A 16 3.00 3.47 -19.75
CA SER A 16 2.70 4.27 -20.96
C SER A 16 3.82 4.03 -21.98
N ARG A 17 3.55 3.25 -23.03
CA ARG A 17 4.51 2.97 -24.09
C ARG A 17 4.70 4.25 -24.92
N GLY A 18 5.93 4.58 -25.26
CA GLY A 18 6.24 5.83 -25.95
C GLY A 18 6.16 5.66 -27.45
N PHE A 19 5.87 6.76 -28.17
CA PHE A 19 5.96 6.87 -29.63
C PHE A 19 7.30 6.37 -30.22
N PHE A 20 8.36 6.30 -29.41
CA PHE A 20 9.69 5.82 -29.79
C PHE A 20 9.98 4.35 -29.44
N GLY A 21 8.97 3.57 -29.06
CA GLY A 21 9.10 2.14 -28.73
C GLY A 21 9.69 1.87 -27.35
N GLY A 22 9.17 0.83 -26.69
CA GLY A 22 9.64 0.32 -25.40
C GLY A 22 9.05 1.01 -24.15
N ARG A 23 9.28 0.37 -23.00
CA ARG A 23 8.88 0.88 -21.67
C ARG A 23 9.67 2.14 -21.34
N MET A 24 9.08 3.32 -21.54
CA MET A 24 9.71 4.61 -21.22
C MET A 24 9.06 5.25 -20.01
N THR A 25 9.87 5.59 -19.00
CA THR A 25 9.41 6.41 -17.88
C THR A 25 8.96 7.80 -18.38
N ARG A 26 8.00 8.43 -17.69
CA ARG A 26 7.55 9.80 -18.00
C ARG A 26 8.72 10.79 -18.08
N ALA A 27 9.69 10.64 -17.19
CA ALA A 27 10.90 11.45 -17.16
C ALA A 27 11.75 11.27 -18.44
N ARG A 28 11.87 10.03 -18.95
CA ARG A 28 12.56 9.75 -20.21
C ARG A 28 11.82 10.34 -21.42
N LYS A 29 10.48 10.25 -21.46
CA LYS A 29 9.67 10.92 -22.50
C LYS A 29 9.92 12.43 -22.51
N VAL A 30 9.80 13.08 -21.35
CA VAL A 30 10.05 14.53 -21.23
C VAL A 30 11.48 14.88 -21.61
N ALA A 31 12.48 14.11 -21.15
CA ALA A 31 13.89 14.35 -21.49
C ALA A 31 14.15 14.23 -23.00
N LEU A 32 13.55 13.25 -23.67
CA LEU A 32 13.66 13.09 -25.13
C LEU A 32 12.96 14.21 -25.89
N PHE A 33 11.76 14.61 -25.48
CA PHE A 33 11.04 15.73 -26.12
C PHE A 33 11.77 17.06 -25.92
N VAL A 34 12.24 17.34 -24.71
CA VAL A 34 13.03 18.53 -24.41
C VAL A 34 14.36 18.49 -25.16
N GLY A 35 15.03 17.33 -25.21
CA GLY A 35 16.26 17.14 -25.96
C GLY A 35 16.08 17.35 -27.47
N ALA A 36 15.03 16.78 -28.06
CA ALA A 36 14.70 16.96 -29.47
C ALA A 36 14.33 18.42 -29.80
N GLY A 37 13.53 19.07 -28.94
CA GLY A 37 13.22 20.50 -29.07
C GLY A 37 14.47 21.37 -28.94
N ALA A 38 15.36 21.07 -27.99
CA ALA A 38 16.64 21.76 -27.84
C ALA A 38 17.53 21.59 -29.07
N ILE A 39 17.59 20.39 -29.68
CA ILE A 39 18.30 20.17 -30.94
C ILE A 39 17.77 21.09 -32.03
N VAL A 40 16.47 21.16 -32.23
CA VAL A 40 15.86 22.01 -33.28
C VAL A 40 16.18 23.48 -33.03
N VAL A 41 15.94 23.97 -31.81
CA VAL A 41 16.16 25.38 -31.45
C VAL A 41 17.64 25.76 -31.53
N LEU A 42 18.54 24.94 -30.99
CA LEU A 42 19.99 25.21 -31.01
C LEU A 42 20.55 25.09 -32.43
N SER A 43 20.04 24.19 -33.26
CA SER A 43 20.48 24.06 -34.66
C SER A 43 20.09 25.27 -35.49
N ILE A 44 18.93 25.90 -35.20
CA ILE A 44 18.50 27.13 -35.85
C ILE A 44 19.36 28.33 -35.39
N LEU A 45 19.63 28.44 -34.09
CA LEU A 45 20.34 29.60 -33.51
C LEU A 45 21.87 29.56 -33.72
N LEU A 46 22.49 28.39 -33.58
CA LEU A 46 23.94 28.23 -33.52
C LEU A 46 24.50 27.39 -34.68
N LYS A 47 23.67 26.98 -35.64
CA LYS A 47 24.04 26.14 -36.80
C LYS A 47 24.75 24.84 -36.36
N GLY A 48 25.77 24.39 -37.09
CA GLY A 48 26.48 23.12 -36.85
C GLY A 48 26.90 22.86 -35.39
N PRO A 49 27.51 23.83 -34.68
CA PRO A 49 27.80 23.70 -33.24
C PRO A 49 26.54 23.48 -32.37
N GLY A 50 25.42 24.11 -32.74
CA GLY A 50 24.14 23.96 -32.04
C GLY A 50 23.57 22.55 -32.12
N ALA A 51 23.70 21.90 -33.28
CA ALA A 51 23.30 20.50 -33.45
C ALA A 51 24.12 19.56 -32.55
N LEU A 52 25.45 19.78 -32.47
CA LEU A 52 26.35 19.04 -31.59
C LEU A 52 25.98 19.18 -30.11
N VAL A 53 25.73 20.41 -29.65
CA VAL A 53 25.30 20.66 -28.26
C VAL A 53 23.93 20.02 -27.98
N GLY A 54 22.99 20.11 -28.93
CA GLY A 54 21.68 19.48 -28.81
C GLY A 54 21.77 17.95 -28.68
N VAL A 55 22.60 17.29 -29.52
CA VAL A 55 22.85 15.85 -29.43
C VAL A 55 23.46 15.50 -28.08
N LEU A 56 24.40 16.30 -27.59
CA LEU A 56 25.06 16.07 -26.30
C LEU A 56 24.06 16.20 -25.13
N ILE A 57 23.14 17.15 -25.18
CA ILE A 57 22.02 17.29 -24.22
C ILE A 57 21.10 16.07 -24.27
N LEU A 58 20.77 15.58 -25.47
CA LEU A 58 19.91 14.40 -25.64
C LEU A 58 20.58 13.14 -25.10
N VAL A 59 21.87 12.93 -25.39
CA VAL A 59 22.67 11.82 -24.85
C VAL A 59 22.77 11.93 -23.33
N LEU A 60 23.05 13.12 -22.79
CA LEU A 60 23.12 13.35 -21.34
C LEU A 60 21.76 13.07 -20.67
N GLY A 61 20.67 13.53 -21.28
CA GLY A 61 19.30 13.25 -20.84
C GLY A 61 18.99 11.76 -20.85
N TRP A 62 19.43 11.05 -21.89
CA TRP A 62 19.29 9.60 -21.99
C TRP A 62 20.10 8.87 -20.91
N VAL A 63 21.38 9.20 -20.71
CA VAL A 63 22.24 8.60 -19.68
C VAL A 63 21.69 8.84 -18.27
N VAL A 64 21.16 10.04 -18.00
CA VAL A 64 20.60 10.39 -16.69
C VAL A 64 19.26 9.68 -16.41
N THR A 65 18.55 9.27 -17.46
CA THR A 65 17.23 8.62 -17.39
C THR A 65 17.24 7.13 -17.74
N ILE A 66 18.40 6.56 -18.06
CA ILE A 66 18.52 5.12 -18.33
C ILE A 66 18.13 4.35 -17.07
N ASP A 67 17.23 3.37 -17.23
CA ASP A 67 16.84 2.49 -16.15
C ASP A 67 18.01 1.52 -15.93
N THR A 68 18.53 1.48 -14.72
CA THR A 68 19.52 0.47 -14.30
C THR A 68 18.88 -0.37 -13.22
N ASP A 69 19.47 -1.53 -12.89
CA ASP A 69 18.95 -2.46 -11.86
C ASP A 69 18.71 -1.81 -10.49
N ASN A 70 19.27 -0.61 -10.24
CA ASN A 70 19.13 0.14 -8.99
C ASN A 70 18.49 1.54 -9.22
N ASP A 71 17.48 1.63 -10.09
CA ASP A 71 16.82 2.85 -10.57
C ASP A 71 17.71 3.79 -11.41
N THR A 72 17.09 4.79 -12.04
CA THR A 72 17.76 5.86 -12.81
C THR A 72 18.75 6.69 -11.97
N VAL A 73 19.79 7.24 -12.60
CA VAL A 73 20.73 8.16 -11.93
C VAL A 73 20.02 9.39 -11.36
N TRP A 74 19.00 9.89 -12.07
CA TRP A 74 18.17 11.01 -11.64
C TRP A 74 17.39 10.71 -10.35
N SER A 75 16.70 9.57 -10.27
CA SER A 75 15.94 9.19 -9.08
C SER A 75 16.86 9.03 -7.87
N ARG A 76 18.09 8.50 -8.06
CA ARG A 76 19.10 8.45 -6.99
C ARG A 76 19.49 9.84 -6.49
N ARG A 77 19.71 10.81 -7.38
CA ARG A 77 20.01 12.21 -6.98
C ARG A 77 18.82 12.86 -6.27
N ILE A 78 17.59 12.64 -6.74
CA ILE A 78 16.39 13.11 -6.06
C ILE A 78 16.29 12.50 -4.66
N SER A 79 16.46 11.18 -4.53
CA SER A 79 16.45 10.48 -3.24
C SER A 79 17.52 11.03 -2.30
N GLN A 80 18.74 11.27 -2.79
CA GLN A 80 19.80 11.92 -2.00
C GLN A 80 19.41 13.32 -1.53
N ARG A 81 18.83 14.14 -2.42
CA ARG A 81 18.38 15.49 -2.08
C ARG A 81 17.27 15.45 -1.03
N ARG A 82 16.28 14.57 -1.21
CA ARG A 82 15.18 14.36 -0.25
C ARG A 82 15.71 13.92 1.12
N TRP A 83 16.67 13.00 1.15
CA TRP A 83 17.31 12.57 2.40
C TRP A 83 18.03 13.71 3.13
N ARG A 84 18.75 14.56 2.38
CA ARG A 84 19.41 15.74 2.95
C ARG A 84 18.40 16.76 3.49
N LEU A 85 17.30 16.99 2.77
CA LEU A 85 16.22 17.85 3.22
C LEU A 85 15.56 17.29 4.48
N SER A 86 15.25 16.00 4.52
CA SER A 86 14.69 15.35 5.71
C SER A 86 15.61 15.50 6.94
N LYS A 87 16.93 15.37 6.75
CA LYS A 87 17.90 15.66 7.81
C LYS A 87 17.89 17.12 8.26
N LYS A 88 17.81 18.06 7.32
CA LYS A 88 17.76 19.49 7.62
C LYS A 88 16.48 19.88 8.37
N ASP A 89 15.36 19.26 7.99
CA ASP A 89 14.03 19.56 8.52
C ASP A 89 13.72 18.77 9.81
N GLY A 90 14.62 17.87 10.24
CA GLY A 90 14.44 17.02 11.42
C GLY A 90 13.40 15.89 11.24
N THR A 91 12.82 15.74 10.05
CA THR A 91 11.70 14.80 9.81
C THR A 91 12.12 13.33 9.84
N TRP A 92 13.43 13.05 9.87
CA TRP A 92 14.00 11.70 9.98
C TRP A 92 13.86 11.09 11.39
N LEU A 93 13.56 11.89 12.40
CA LEU A 93 13.23 11.43 13.74
C LEU A 93 11.75 11.68 14.00
N PHE A 94 11.08 10.69 14.59
CA PHE A 94 9.70 10.81 15.04
C PHE A 94 9.61 10.37 16.48
N VAL A 95 9.03 11.23 17.30
CA VAL A 95 8.64 10.94 18.69
C VAL A 95 7.16 11.30 18.79
N PRO A 96 6.29 10.38 19.26
CA PRO A 96 4.88 10.71 19.50
C PRO A 96 4.76 11.89 20.46
N PHE A 97 3.83 12.79 20.17
CA PHE A 97 3.63 13.98 21.00
C PHE A 97 3.27 13.61 22.45
N ASN A 98 3.91 14.30 23.40
CA ASN A 98 3.59 14.21 24.82
C ASN A 98 3.72 15.62 25.43
N GLN A 99 2.61 16.13 25.98
CA GLN A 99 2.53 17.50 26.52
C GLN A 99 3.57 17.76 27.62
N GLN A 100 3.78 16.82 28.54
CA GLN A 100 4.70 17.01 29.66
C GLN A 100 6.15 17.10 29.20
N VAL A 101 6.53 16.24 28.25
CA VAL A 101 7.89 16.26 27.69
C VAL A 101 8.08 17.51 26.83
N TRP A 102 7.06 17.91 26.07
CA TRP A 102 7.07 19.15 25.29
C TRP A 102 7.33 20.38 26.16
N ASP A 103 6.57 20.55 27.25
CA ASP A 103 6.72 21.68 28.16
C ASP A 103 8.11 21.69 28.81
N THR A 104 8.63 20.50 29.14
CA THR A 104 9.99 20.35 29.68
C THR A 104 11.05 20.78 28.67
N LEU A 105 10.94 20.33 27.42
CA LEU A 105 11.85 20.73 26.35
C LEU A 105 11.83 22.24 26.13
N TRP A 106 10.66 22.87 26.13
CA TRP A 106 10.55 24.32 25.93
C TRP A 106 11.20 25.11 27.07
N ARG A 107 11.00 24.71 28.32
CA ARG A 107 11.68 25.32 29.48
C ARG A 107 13.21 25.14 29.39
N THR A 108 13.68 23.98 28.94
CA THR A 108 15.13 23.78 28.73
C THR A 108 15.67 24.63 27.59
N TYR A 109 14.91 24.81 26.51
CA TYR A 109 15.27 25.65 25.38
C TYR A 109 15.43 27.12 25.79
N GLU A 110 14.52 27.65 26.60
CA GLU A 110 14.57 29.02 27.12
C GLU A 110 15.78 29.25 28.03
N ARG A 111 16.14 28.25 28.85
CA ARG A 111 17.30 28.30 29.76
C ARG A 111 18.64 28.05 29.08
N ALA A 112 18.64 27.43 27.90
CA ALA A 112 19.87 27.09 27.19
C ALA A 112 20.65 28.36 26.83
N LYS A 113 21.94 28.38 27.19
CA LYS A 113 22.82 29.55 26.98
C LYS A 113 23.59 29.47 25.66
N SER A 114 23.80 28.26 25.13
CA SER A 114 24.56 28.03 23.89
C SER A 114 23.66 27.88 22.67
N ARG A 115 24.09 28.44 21.53
CA ARG A 115 23.42 28.24 20.24
C ARG A 115 23.39 26.76 19.82
N SER A 116 24.44 26.00 20.14
CA SER A 116 24.49 24.56 19.83
C SER A 116 23.51 23.75 20.68
N GLU A 117 23.31 24.14 21.93
CA GLU A 117 22.39 23.47 22.85
C GLU A 117 20.94 23.74 22.44
N ARG A 118 20.61 25.01 22.16
CA ARG A 118 19.32 25.41 21.59
C ARG A 118 19.00 24.67 20.30
N GLY A 119 19.99 24.47 19.43
CA GLY A 119 19.84 23.69 18.20
C GLY A 119 19.39 22.25 18.45
N ARG A 120 20.05 21.55 19.39
CA ARG A 120 19.70 20.15 19.72
C ARG A 120 18.30 20.03 20.33
N ILE A 121 17.96 20.91 21.28
CA ILE A 121 16.64 20.90 21.91
C ILE A 121 15.55 21.20 20.87
N MET A 122 15.81 22.13 19.95
CA MET A 122 14.89 22.42 18.84
C MET A 122 14.72 21.23 17.89
N ASP A 123 15.76 20.42 17.66
CA ASP A 123 15.64 19.19 16.88
C ASP A 123 14.74 18.15 17.59
N ASP A 124 14.86 18.02 18.92
CA ASP A 124 13.99 17.13 19.72
C ASP A 124 12.53 17.60 19.71
N ILE A 125 12.31 18.91 19.81
CA ILE A 125 10.98 19.53 19.66
C ILE A 125 10.41 19.23 18.27
N ARG A 126 11.19 19.41 17.19
CA ARG A 126 10.72 19.13 15.81
C ARG A 126 10.42 17.66 15.57
N ALA A 127 11.08 16.77 16.30
CA ALA A 127 10.83 15.34 16.23
C ALA A 127 9.47 14.98 16.85
N MET A 128 8.99 15.74 17.85
CA MET A 128 7.69 15.53 18.50
C MET A 128 6.53 15.93 17.60
N ARG A 129 5.72 14.94 17.24
CA ARG A 129 4.58 15.10 16.33
C ARG A 129 3.45 14.16 16.71
N ASP A 130 2.21 14.55 16.42
CA ASP A 130 1.03 13.70 16.69
C ASP A 130 1.04 12.42 15.84
N THR A 131 1.53 12.53 14.61
CA THR A 131 1.46 11.45 13.61
C THR A 131 2.80 11.33 12.86
N PRO A 132 3.23 10.10 12.51
CA PRO A 132 4.45 9.92 11.75
C PRO A 132 4.35 10.42 10.31
N ASN A 133 5.48 10.48 9.62
CA ASN A 133 5.52 10.82 8.20
C ASN A 133 4.61 9.88 7.39
N GLY A 134 3.85 10.43 6.44
CA GLY A 134 2.95 9.65 5.61
C GLY A 134 1.56 9.46 6.20
N VAL A 135 1.31 9.86 7.45
CA VAL A 135 -0.04 9.82 8.06
C VAL A 135 -0.40 11.16 8.68
N GLN A 136 0.22 12.24 8.18
CA GLN A 136 -0.07 13.58 8.65
C GLN A 136 -1.53 13.93 8.44
N GLY A 137 -2.15 14.52 9.48
CA GLY A 137 -3.56 14.92 9.47
C GLY A 137 -4.54 13.79 9.80
N PHE A 138 -4.05 12.61 10.16
CA PHE A 138 -4.88 11.54 10.70
C PHE A 138 -5.47 11.90 12.07
N ARG A 139 -6.77 11.64 12.26
CA ARG A 139 -7.48 11.71 13.54
C ARG A 139 -8.57 10.63 13.58
N TRP A 140 -9.11 10.34 14.76
CA TRP A 140 -10.29 9.48 14.89
C TRP A 140 -11.58 10.30 14.78
N LEU A 141 -12.49 9.91 13.86
CA LEU A 141 -13.87 10.40 13.84
C LEU A 141 -14.70 9.69 14.91
N GLU A 142 -14.47 8.39 15.07
CA GLU A 142 -15.10 7.52 16.06
C GLU A 142 -14.04 6.70 16.78
N GLN A 143 -14.11 6.72 18.11
CA GLN A 143 -13.19 6.02 19.02
C GLN A 143 -13.84 5.53 20.31
N ARG A 144 -15.19 5.60 20.41
CA ARG A 144 -15.94 5.08 21.56
C ARG A 144 -15.72 3.58 21.71
N LEU A 145 -15.82 3.12 22.96
CA LEU A 145 -15.68 1.70 23.28
C LEU A 145 -16.81 0.91 22.64
N GLY A 146 -16.48 -0.25 22.05
CA GLY A 146 -17.45 -1.12 21.38
C GLY A 146 -17.82 -0.70 19.95
N GLU A 147 -17.55 0.55 19.56
CA GLU A 147 -17.86 1.06 18.23
C GLU A 147 -16.71 0.81 17.22
N PRO A 148 -17.03 0.64 15.92
CA PRO A 148 -16.04 0.63 14.85
C PRO A 148 -15.16 1.89 14.87
N GLY A 149 -13.83 1.70 14.79
CA GLY A 149 -12.89 2.81 14.70
C GLY A 149 -12.93 3.44 13.31
N ILE A 150 -13.33 4.70 13.22
CA ILE A 150 -13.36 5.44 11.96
C ILE A 150 -12.17 6.39 11.92
N GLY A 151 -11.17 6.05 11.11
CA GLY A 151 -10.02 6.91 10.85
C GLY A 151 -10.38 8.01 9.85
N TRP A 152 -10.04 9.25 10.18
CA TRP A 152 -10.26 10.42 9.33
C TRP A 152 -8.93 11.00 8.88
N HIS A 153 -8.67 10.94 7.58
CA HIS A 153 -7.43 11.38 6.97
C HIS A 153 -7.62 12.70 6.26
N ARG A 154 -6.89 13.72 6.72
CA ARG A 154 -6.80 15.05 6.08
C ARG A 154 -5.36 15.32 5.65
N PRO A 155 -4.90 14.69 4.56
CA PRO A 155 -3.51 14.80 4.19
C PRO A 155 -3.17 16.24 3.78
N PRO A 156 -1.95 16.71 4.07
CA PRO A 156 -1.53 18.06 3.69
C PRO A 156 -1.42 18.20 2.16
N ASN A 157 -1.43 19.44 1.68
CA ASN A 157 -1.22 19.81 0.26
C ASN A 157 -2.39 19.54 -0.70
N GLY A 158 -3.63 19.50 -0.20
CA GLY A 158 -4.82 19.39 -1.03
C GLY A 158 -5.04 18.01 -1.65
N GLU A 159 -4.43 16.97 -1.06
CA GLU A 159 -4.84 15.59 -1.32
C GLU A 159 -6.29 15.36 -0.84
N GLU A 160 -6.98 14.42 -1.47
CA GLU A 160 -8.37 14.10 -1.14
C GLU A 160 -8.50 13.61 0.32
N GLU A 161 -9.44 14.19 1.04
CA GLU A 161 -9.82 13.78 2.40
C GLU A 161 -10.64 12.48 2.35
N TYR A 162 -10.43 11.57 3.29
CA TYR A 162 -11.15 10.29 3.31
C TYR A 162 -11.31 9.71 4.71
N PHE A 163 -12.32 8.84 4.85
CA PHE A 163 -12.48 7.94 5.98
C PHE A 163 -11.92 6.55 5.67
N SER A 164 -11.35 5.89 6.67
CA SER A 164 -10.84 4.53 6.58
C SER A 164 -11.36 3.68 7.74
N VAL A 165 -11.79 2.45 7.47
CA VAL A 165 -12.20 1.49 8.49
C VAL A 165 -11.53 0.15 8.21
N ALA A 166 -10.85 -0.39 9.23
CA ALA A 166 -10.16 -1.66 9.15
C ALA A 166 -11.05 -2.81 9.62
N TYR A 167 -11.01 -3.93 8.90
CA TYR A 167 -11.73 -5.16 9.21
C TYR A 167 -10.71 -6.28 9.38
N ALA A 168 -10.85 -7.09 10.43
CA ALA A 168 -10.09 -8.32 10.58
C ALA A 168 -10.93 -9.52 10.14
N HIS A 169 -10.31 -10.52 9.53
CA HIS A 169 -10.94 -11.76 9.09
C HIS A 169 -9.93 -12.89 8.96
N ASP A 170 -10.42 -14.13 8.86
CA ASP A 170 -9.57 -15.33 8.74
C ASP A 170 -9.14 -15.62 7.29
N GLY A 171 -9.65 -14.84 6.33
CA GLY A 171 -9.45 -15.08 4.90
C GLY A 171 -10.57 -15.93 4.30
N GLN A 172 -10.46 -16.26 3.01
CA GLN A 172 -11.45 -17.08 2.29
C GLN A 172 -11.08 -18.58 2.29
N VAL A 173 -9.79 -18.90 2.35
CA VAL A 173 -9.24 -20.24 2.19
C VAL A 173 -8.60 -20.68 3.50
N SER A 174 -8.93 -21.87 3.97
CA SER A 174 -8.33 -22.47 5.15
C SER A 174 -7.89 -23.90 4.84
N GLY A 175 -6.57 -24.13 4.86
CA GLY A 175 -6.02 -25.45 4.55
C GLY A 175 -6.02 -25.78 3.05
N ILE A 176 -6.23 -27.07 2.74
CA ILE A 176 -6.23 -27.58 1.37
C ILE A 176 -7.66 -27.55 0.86
N GLU A 177 -7.89 -26.78 -0.19
CA GLU A 177 -9.21 -26.61 -0.82
C GLU A 177 -9.13 -27.00 -2.31
N PRO A 178 -10.21 -27.53 -2.91
CA PRO A 178 -10.24 -27.89 -4.32
C PRO A 178 -10.30 -26.64 -5.23
N ASP A 179 -9.83 -26.75 -6.46
CA ASP A 179 -9.80 -25.64 -7.43
C ASP A 179 -11.16 -24.97 -7.65
N VAL A 180 -12.25 -25.75 -7.63
CA VAL A 180 -13.63 -25.21 -7.76
C VAL A 180 -13.97 -24.30 -6.59
N PHE A 181 -13.51 -24.63 -5.37
CA PHE A 181 -13.69 -23.77 -4.21
C PHE A 181 -12.93 -22.45 -4.40
N LEU A 182 -11.68 -22.52 -4.84
CA LEU A 182 -10.84 -21.35 -5.12
C LEU A 182 -11.45 -20.45 -6.21
N ALA A 183 -11.98 -21.03 -7.28
CA ALA A 183 -12.70 -20.30 -8.33
C ALA A 183 -13.92 -19.55 -7.78
N ASN A 184 -14.71 -20.22 -6.93
CA ASN A 184 -15.89 -19.63 -6.31
C ASN A 184 -15.51 -18.48 -5.36
N MET A 185 -14.45 -18.64 -4.55
CA MET A 185 -13.96 -17.58 -3.67
C MET A 185 -13.46 -16.37 -4.45
N GLN A 186 -12.74 -16.58 -5.56
CA GLN A 186 -12.34 -15.50 -6.46
C GLN A 186 -13.57 -14.77 -7.02
N ALA A 187 -14.54 -15.48 -7.60
CA ALA A 187 -15.75 -14.89 -8.16
C ALA A 187 -16.58 -14.14 -7.10
N ASN A 188 -16.60 -14.64 -5.86
CA ASN A 188 -17.24 -13.98 -4.74
C ASN A 188 -16.58 -12.64 -4.40
N TYR A 189 -15.24 -12.61 -4.36
CA TYR A 189 -14.52 -11.37 -4.10
C TYR A 189 -14.67 -10.37 -5.26
N GLU A 190 -14.64 -10.83 -6.50
CA GLU A 190 -14.93 -10.01 -7.68
C GLU A 190 -16.32 -9.34 -7.57
N ARG A 191 -17.34 -10.07 -7.09
CA ARG A 191 -18.69 -9.50 -6.85
C ARG A 191 -18.71 -8.41 -5.80
N VAL A 192 -17.93 -8.53 -4.72
CA VAL A 192 -17.80 -7.47 -3.70
C VAL A 192 -17.19 -6.21 -4.33
N LEU A 193 -16.09 -6.35 -5.07
CA LEU A 193 -15.45 -5.21 -5.73
C LEU A 193 -16.38 -4.57 -6.77
N ALA A 194 -17.09 -5.39 -7.54
CA ALA A 194 -18.05 -4.94 -8.54
C ALA A 194 -19.25 -4.19 -7.92
N ALA A 195 -19.74 -4.60 -6.75
CA ALA A 195 -20.84 -3.92 -6.06
C ALA A 195 -20.47 -2.49 -5.64
N HIS A 196 -19.19 -2.23 -5.35
CA HIS A 196 -18.68 -0.92 -4.91
C HIS A 196 -18.03 -0.08 -6.00
N ALA A 197 -17.88 -0.60 -7.21
CA ALA A 197 -17.30 0.14 -8.33
C ALA A 197 -18.23 1.18 -9.02
N PRO A 198 -19.58 1.12 -8.95
CA PRO A 198 -20.44 2.12 -9.58
C PRO A 198 -20.15 3.55 -9.13
N ALA A 199 -20.48 4.52 -9.99
CA ALA A 199 -20.29 5.93 -9.68
C ALA A 199 -21.14 6.41 -8.48
N SER A 200 -22.20 5.71 -8.12
CA SER A 200 -23.03 5.99 -6.94
C SER A 200 -22.45 5.47 -5.62
N SER A 201 -21.49 4.54 -5.66
CA SER A 201 -20.89 4.00 -4.42
C SER A 201 -20.02 5.05 -3.73
N ARG A 202 -20.10 5.09 -2.40
CA ARG A 202 -19.25 5.96 -1.56
C ARG A 202 -17.91 5.31 -1.26
N LEU A 203 -17.85 3.98 -1.19
CA LEU A 203 -16.60 3.24 -1.06
C LEU A 203 -15.85 3.31 -2.39
N ARG A 204 -14.60 3.77 -2.37
CA ARG A 204 -13.78 3.91 -3.59
C ARG A 204 -12.52 3.09 -3.60
N ARG A 205 -11.98 2.78 -2.43
CA ARG A 205 -10.77 1.98 -2.34
C ARG A 205 -10.92 0.87 -1.33
N VAL A 206 -10.31 -0.27 -1.67
CA VAL A 206 -10.21 -1.44 -0.80
C VAL A 206 -8.73 -1.76 -0.66
N GLN A 207 -8.26 -1.91 0.57
CA GLN A 207 -6.87 -2.31 0.85
C GLN A 207 -6.86 -3.65 1.57
N PRO A 208 -6.70 -4.78 0.85
CA PRO A 208 -6.38 -6.05 1.51
C PRO A 208 -4.93 -6.03 2.01
N ILE A 209 -4.73 -6.56 3.20
CA ILE A 209 -3.45 -6.65 3.90
C ILE A 209 -3.31 -8.06 4.46
N THR A 210 -2.20 -8.71 4.16
CA THR A 210 -1.82 -9.98 4.79
C THR A 210 -0.50 -9.80 5.51
N ARG A 211 -0.54 -10.00 6.82
CA ARG A 211 0.63 -10.01 7.69
C ARG A 211 1.05 -11.46 7.91
N VAL A 212 2.32 -11.75 7.68
CA VAL A 212 2.90 -13.08 7.89
C VAL A 212 3.98 -12.99 8.97
N LEU A 213 3.83 -13.80 10.01
CA LEU A 213 4.67 -13.80 11.21
C LEU A 213 4.85 -15.23 11.73
N PRO A 214 5.91 -15.51 12.52
CA PRO A 214 6.00 -16.76 13.28
C PRO A 214 4.73 -17.00 14.09
N VAL A 215 4.37 -18.27 14.28
CA VAL A 215 3.20 -18.64 15.10
C VAL A 215 3.40 -18.14 16.53
N ASP A 216 2.41 -17.38 17.02
CA ASP A 216 2.32 -16.96 18.41
C ASP A 216 1.90 -18.17 19.26
N SER A 217 2.84 -18.70 20.05
CA SER A 217 2.61 -19.84 20.93
C SER A 217 1.90 -19.46 22.23
N VAL A 218 1.74 -18.17 22.56
CA VAL A 218 1.28 -17.73 23.90
C VAL A 218 -0.08 -18.31 24.28
N ARG A 219 -1.03 -18.40 23.35
CA ARG A 219 -2.33 -19.02 23.64
C ARG A 219 -2.22 -20.51 23.93
N HIS A 220 -1.33 -21.19 23.22
CA HIS A 220 -1.10 -22.62 23.37
C HIS A 220 -0.34 -22.93 24.67
N GLU A 221 0.64 -22.09 25.00
CA GLU A 221 1.37 -22.11 26.28
C GLU A 221 0.42 -21.83 27.45
N LYS A 222 -0.48 -20.85 27.31
CA LYS A 222 -1.49 -20.57 28.32
C LYS A 222 -2.46 -21.73 28.49
N TRP A 223 -2.97 -22.30 27.40
CA TRP A 223 -3.82 -23.48 27.47
C TRP A 223 -3.09 -24.64 28.16
N LEU A 224 -1.82 -24.88 27.81
CA LEU A 224 -1.00 -25.88 28.48
C LEU A 224 -0.90 -25.59 29.98
N PHE A 225 -0.54 -24.36 30.36
CA PHE A 225 -0.43 -23.97 31.76
C PHE A 225 -1.73 -24.20 32.53
N ASP A 226 -2.87 -23.87 31.92
CA ASP A 226 -4.19 -24.00 32.52
C ASP A 226 -4.69 -25.47 32.57
N ASN A 227 -4.12 -26.39 31.76
CA ASN A 227 -4.59 -27.78 31.63
C ASN A 227 -3.55 -28.85 32.01
N LEU A 228 -2.32 -28.45 32.38
CA LEU A 228 -1.24 -29.38 32.71
C LEU A 228 -1.48 -30.02 34.09
N ASP A 229 -1.53 -31.35 34.15
CA ASP A 229 -1.54 -32.07 35.43
C ASP A 229 -0.26 -31.71 36.22
N PRO A 230 -0.38 -31.17 37.45
CA PRO A 230 0.78 -30.88 38.29
C PRO A 230 1.72 -32.10 38.45
N LYS A 231 1.18 -33.32 38.47
CA LYS A 231 1.90 -34.58 38.63
C LYS A 231 2.56 -35.11 37.35
N ALA A 232 2.36 -34.45 36.21
CA ALA A 232 2.97 -34.88 34.96
C ALA A 232 4.52 -34.92 35.09
N PRO A 233 5.18 -36.00 34.64
CA PRO A 233 6.64 -36.12 34.63
C PRO A 233 7.32 -34.92 33.96
N HIS A 234 8.43 -34.45 34.56
CA HIS A 234 9.19 -33.30 34.04
C HIS A 234 9.61 -33.46 32.57
N LEU A 235 10.01 -34.67 32.20
CA LEU A 235 10.42 -35.01 30.83
C LEU A 235 9.31 -34.74 29.80
N LEU A 236 8.05 -35.01 30.15
CA LEU A 236 6.91 -34.74 29.25
C LEU A 236 6.65 -33.24 29.12
N LYS A 237 6.82 -32.48 30.21
CA LYS A 237 6.71 -31.01 30.18
C LYS A 237 7.78 -30.39 29.28
N GLU A 238 9.03 -30.85 29.40
CA GLU A 238 10.14 -30.40 28.55
C GLU A 238 9.97 -30.82 27.09
N SER A 239 9.59 -32.08 26.83
CA SER A 239 9.36 -32.58 25.48
C SER A 239 8.24 -31.78 24.79
N TYR A 240 7.14 -31.49 25.49
CA TYR A 240 6.06 -30.69 24.92
C TYR A 240 6.46 -29.22 24.70
N ALA A 241 7.21 -28.62 25.63
CA ALA A 241 7.76 -27.28 25.45
C ALA A 241 8.70 -27.19 24.23
N GLN A 242 9.51 -28.24 23.98
CA GLN A 242 10.32 -28.34 22.77
C GLN A 242 9.47 -28.40 21.50
N VAL A 243 8.36 -29.15 21.51
CA VAL A 243 7.42 -29.20 20.37
C VAL A 243 6.82 -27.82 20.11
N ILE A 244 6.41 -27.09 21.14
CA ILE A 244 5.90 -25.71 20.99
C ILE A 244 6.98 -24.79 20.38
N ALA A 245 8.22 -24.88 20.88
CA ALA A 245 9.34 -24.10 20.35
C ALA A 245 9.62 -24.42 18.87
N LEU A 246 9.58 -25.69 18.49
CA LEU A 246 9.76 -26.14 17.11
C LEU A 246 8.61 -25.68 16.20
N LEU A 247 7.36 -25.75 16.68
CA LEU A 247 6.19 -25.26 15.94
C LEU A 247 6.27 -23.74 15.72
N SER A 248 6.60 -22.98 16.75
CA SER A 248 6.75 -21.51 16.64
C SER A 248 7.90 -21.12 15.69
N ALA A 249 9.00 -21.88 15.68
CA ALA A 249 10.13 -21.66 14.80
C ALA A 249 9.87 -22.08 13.33
N GLY A 250 9.05 -23.11 13.11
CA GLY A 250 8.85 -23.74 11.81
C GLY A 250 7.60 -23.29 11.04
N GLN A 251 6.60 -22.73 11.72
CA GLN A 251 5.35 -22.32 11.10
C GLN A 251 5.18 -20.79 11.07
N LEU A 252 4.61 -20.31 9.97
CA LEU A 252 4.15 -18.94 9.84
C LEU A 252 2.62 -18.88 9.95
N SER A 253 2.12 -17.98 10.79
CA SER A 253 0.72 -17.58 10.81
C SER A 253 0.49 -16.43 9.85
N GLN A 254 -0.63 -16.46 9.16
CA GLN A 254 -1.14 -15.35 8.37
C GLN A 254 -2.24 -14.63 9.16
N ARG A 255 -2.25 -13.30 9.12
CA ARG A 255 -3.30 -12.45 9.68
C ARG A 255 -3.79 -11.54 8.59
N HIS A 256 -5.10 -11.55 8.34
CA HIS A 256 -5.67 -10.82 7.23
C HIS A 256 -6.52 -9.64 7.71
N PHE A 257 -6.35 -8.53 7.03
CA PHE A 257 -7.12 -7.33 7.23
C PHE A 257 -7.59 -6.80 5.87
N THR A 258 -8.76 -6.17 5.86
CA THR A 258 -9.24 -5.41 4.71
C THR A 258 -9.59 -4.02 5.20
N VAL A 259 -9.19 -2.96 4.48
CA VAL A 259 -9.57 -1.59 4.80
C VAL A 259 -10.52 -1.07 3.73
N GLY A 260 -11.70 -0.61 4.14
CA GLY A 260 -12.59 0.17 3.29
C GLY A 260 -12.22 1.65 3.36
N VAL A 261 -12.26 2.34 2.22
CA VAL A 261 -11.92 3.77 2.12
C VAL A 261 -13.02 4.55 1.41
N TRP A 262 -13.52 5.58 2.09
CA TRP A 262 -14.61 6.45 1.65
C TRP A 262 -14.09 7.89 1.50
N PRO A 263 -13.88 8.39 0.28
CA PRO A 263 -13.54 9.78 0.06
C PRO A 263 -14.62 10.74 0.57
N VAL A 264 -14.21 11.84 1.19
CA VAL A 264 -15.11 12.88 1.67
C VAL A 264 -15.48 13.79 0.51
N THR A 265 -16.54 13.42 -0.20
CA THR A 265 -17.13 14.21 -1.30
C THR A 265 -18.20 15.18 -0.77
N PRO A 266 -18.56 16.24 -1.54
CA PRO A 266 -19.70 17.09 -1.20
C PRO A 266 -20.99 16.29 -0.99
N GLN A 267 -21.28 15.34 -1.88
CA GLN A 267 -22.44 14.46 -1.79
C GLN A 267 -22.44 13.63 -0.49
N LEU A 268 -21.29 13.10 -0.07
CA LEU A 268 -21.19 12.38 1.20
C LEU A 268 -21.52 13.29 2.39
N ARG A 269 -21.12 14.57 2.33
CA ARG A 269 -21.41 15.55 3.39
C ARG A 269 -22.88 15.95 3.40
N GLU A 270 -23.51 16.10 2.24
CA GLU A 270 -24.95 16.35 2.10
C GLU A 270 -25.76 15.17 2.68
N ASP A 271 -25.45 13.95 2.25
CA ASP A 271 -26.07 12.72 2.78
C ASP A 271 -25.90 12.60 4.29
N ALA A 272 -24.75 13.01 4.82
CA ALA A 272 -24.50 13.00 6.26
C ALA A 272 -25.34 14.06 7.00
N ALA A 273 -25.51 15.25 6.42
CA ALA A 273 -26.32 16.32 7.00
C ALA A 273 -27.79 15.92 7.14
N ASP A 274 -28.33 15.13 6.20
CA ASP A 274 -29.69 14.60 6.27
C ASP A 274 -29.92 13.63 7.43
N ARG A 275 -28.84 13.03 7.97
CA ARG A 275 -28.90 12.07 9.08
C ARG A 275 -28.67 12.71 10.44
N GLY A 276 -28.06 13.90 10.49
CA GLY A 276 -27.81 14.61 11.74
C GLY A 276 -26.80 15.73 11.60
N GLU A 277 -26.63 16.51 12.68
CA GLU A 277 -25.76 17.68 12.65
C GLU A 277 -24.26 17.30 12.71
N GLY A 278 -23.49 17.91 11.82
CA GLY A 278 -22.02 17.89 11.84
C GLY A 278 -21.42 16.48 11.86
N VAL A 279 -20.60 16.22 12.89
CA VAL A 279 -19.85 14.96 13.04
C VAL A 279 -20.76 13.77 13.31
N GLU A 280 -21.91 13.98 13.95
CA GLU A 280 -22.81 12.88 14.30
C GLU A 280 -23.52 12.33 13.07
N GLY A 281 -23.95 13.20 12.15
CA GLY A 281 -24.49 12.78 10.85
C GLY A 281 -23.50 11.95 10.05
N LEU A 282 -22.20 12.32 10.07
CA LEU A 282 -21.14 11.53 9.45
C LEU A 282 -20.98 10.15 10.08
N ARG A 283 -21.02 10.05 11.42
CA ARG A 283 -20.93 8.76 12.12
C ARG A 283 -22.10 7.84 11.78
N GLN A 284 -23.32 8.38 11.76
CA GLN A 284 -24.52 7.60 11.44
C GLN A 284 -24.52 7.11 9.99
N LEU A 285 -24.13 7.96 9.03
CA LEU A 285 -23.94 7.54 7.64
C LEU A 285 -22.92 6.40 7.56
N MET A 286 -21.76 6.60 8.19
CA MET A 286 -20.68 5.62 8.14
C MET A 286 -21.03 4.30 8.82
N ALA A 287 -21.83 4.30 9.90
CA ALA A 287 -22.26 3.07 10.57
C ALA A 287 -23.00 2.14 9.60
N GLY A 288 -23.89 2.67 8.75
CA GLY A 288 -24.58 1.90 7.72
C GLY A 288 -23.63 1.36 6.65
N GLU A 289 -22.72 2.19 6.14
CA GLU A 289 -21.71 1.79 5.14
C GLU A 289 -20.77 0.70 5.68
N ILE A 290 -20.38 0.80 6.95
CA ILE A 290 -19.50 -0.17 7.63
C ILE A 290 -20.17 -1.53 7.76
N GLN A 291 -21.43 -1.55 8.21
CA GLN A 291 -22.19 -2.79 8.36
C GLN A 291 -22.47 -3.45 7.00
N ALA A 292 -22.81 -2.66 5.98
CA ALA A 292 -23.02 -3.16 4.63
C ALA A 292 -21.76 -3.83 4.07
N PHE A 293 -20.60 -3.16 4.17
CA PHE A 293 -19.34 -3.70 3.68
C PHE A 293 -18.89 -4.95 4.46
N ALA A 294 -19.05 -4.97 5.79
CA ALA A 294 -18.78 -6.15 6.60
C ALA A 294 -19.63 -7.35 6.16
N ALA A 295 -20.94 -7.15 5.96
CA ALA A 295 -21.85 -8.19 5.53
C ALA A 295 -21.49 -8.75 4.14
N GLU A 296 -21.04 -7.90 3.23
CA GLU A 296 -20.57 -8.34 1.91
C GLU A 296 -19.27 -9.14 1.96
N LEU A 297 -18.31 -8.74 2.79
CA LEU A 297 -17.09 -9.53 3.02
C LEU A 297 -17.45 -10.92 3.56
N GLN A 298 -18.36 -11.00 4.54
CA GLN A 298 -18.83 -12.28 5.08
C GLN A 298 -19.52 -13.14 4.00
N ARG A 299 -20.42 -12.55 3.20
CA ARG A 299 -21.08 -13.24 2.07
C ARG A 299 -20.09 -13.73 1.02
N ALA A 300 -18.96 -13.03 0.86
CA ALA A 300 -17.91 -13.44 -0.04
C ALA A 300 -17.01 -14.55 0.49
N GLY A 301 -17.23 -15.01 1.72
CA GLY A 301 -16.48 -16.10 2.34
C GLY A 301 -15.33 -15.64 3.24
N PHE A 302 -15.16 -14.33 3.49
CA PHE A 302 -14.20 -13.84 4.49
C PHE A 302 -14.75 -14.10 5.89
N ARG A 303 -14.42 -15.27 6.44
CA ARG A 303 -14.94 -15.72 7.74
C ARG A 303 -14.50 -14.79 8.86
N GLY A 304 -15.41 -14.53 9.80
CA GLY A 304 -15.15 -13.66 10.93
C GLY A 304 -14.92 -12.19 10.58
N ALA A 305 -15.23 -11.74 9.36
CA ALA A 305 -15.05 -10.36 8.94
C ALA A 305 -15.84 -9.40 9.85
N ARG A 306 -15.11 -8.61 10.63
CA ARG A 306 -15.66 -7.65 11.58
C ARG A 306 -14.84 -6.36 11.58
N PRO A 307 -15.48 -5.19 11.74
CA PRO A 307 -14.75 -3.95 11.90
C PRO A 307 -13.93 -3.97 13.19
N LEU A 308 -12.75 -3.35 13.15
CA LEU A 308 -11.91 -3.13 14.31
C LEU A 308 -12.29 -1.82 15.00
N THR A 309 -12.21 -1.82 16.33
CA THR A 309 -12.30 -0.57 17.10
C THR A 309 -11.05 0.29 16.89
N ALA A 310 -11.09 1.56 17.31
CA ALA A 310 -9.94 2.46 17.21
C ALA A 310 -8.71 1.90 17.96
N ARG A 311 -8.92 1.33 19.15
CA ARG A 311 -7.85 0.70 19.94
C ARG A 311 -7.29 -0.56 19.29
N GLN A 312 -8.16 -1.41 18.72
CA GLN A 312 -7.73 -2.60 17.99
C GLN A 312 -6.90 -2.22 16.75
N THR A 313 -7.32 -1.20 16.01
CA THR A 313 -6.57 -0.70 14.86
C THR A 313 -5.22 -0.13 15.28
N ALA A 314 -5.16 0.63 16.37
CA ALA A 314 -3.90 1.13 16.94
C ALA A 314 -2.96 -0.02 17.37
N ALA A 315 -3.50 -1.09 17.96
CA ALA A 315 -2.74 -2.30 18.31
C ALA A 315 -2.12 -2.98 17.07
N VAL A 316 -2.91 -3.12 16.00
CA VAL A 316 -2.43 -3.68 14.72
C VAL A 316 -1.31 -2.81 14.12
N ILE A 317 -1.49 -1.48 14.11
CA ILE A 317 -0.48 -0.54 13.61
C ILE A 317 0.81 -0.67 14.42
N ARG A 318 0.71 -0.72 15.76
CA ARG A 318 1.87 -0.89 16.64
C ARG A 318 2.57 -2.21 16.41
N HIS A 319 1.84 -3.31 16.24
CA HIS A 319 2.40 -4.62 15.89
C HIS A 319 3.12 -4.61 14.53
N MET A 320 2.59 -3.89 13.54
CA MET A 320 3.25 -3.76 12.23
C MET A 320 4.57 -2.99 12.31
N GLN A 321 4.72 -2.10 13.29
CA GLN A 321 5.97 -1.38 13.57
C GLN A 321 6.93 -2.19 14.45
N ASN A 322 6.40 -2.91 15.45
CA ASN A 322 7.14 -3.79 16.35
C ASN A 322 6.43 -5.16 16.47
N PRO A 323 6.90 -6.18 15.73
CA PRO A 323 6.34 -7.53 15.75
C PRO A 323 6.30 -8.23 17.11
N ASP A 324 7.09 -7.80 18.09
CA ASP A 324 7.06 -8.39 19.44
C ASP A 324 5.83 -7.96 20.24
N PHE A 325 5.21 -6.85 19.85
CA PHE A 325 3.98 -6.41 20.47
C PHE A 325 2.85 -7.33 19.99
N ALA A 326 2.15 -8.02 20.89
CA ALA A 326 1.09 -8.94 20.50
C ALA A 326 -0.04 -8.23 19.73
N ILE A 327 -0.37 -8.72 18.53
CA ILE A 327 -1.30 -8.04 17.60
C ILE A 327 -2.72 -7.87 18.18
N ASP A 328 -3.14 -8.79 19.05
CA ASP A 328 -4.47 -8.80 19.68
C ASP A 328 -4.50 -8.10 21.05
N ARG A 329 -3.40 -7.48 21.47
CA ARG A 329 -3.30 -6.81 22.78
C ARG A 329 -3.87 -5.38 22.70
N VAL A 330 -5.03 -5.17 23.32
CA VAL A 330 -5.77 -3.91 23.26
C VAL A 330 -5.90 -3.21 24.62
N ASN A 331 -5.73 -3.95 25.73
CA ASN A 331 -6.08 -3.47 27.08
C ASN A 331 -5.24 -2.27 27.54
N ASP A 332 -3.97 -2.19 27.14
CA ASP A 332 -3.02 -1.15 27.49
C ASP A 332 -2.74 -0.16 26.35
N ILE A 333 -3.60 -0.15 25.32
CA ILE A 333 -3.48 0.74 24.17
C ILE A 333 -4.61 1.76 24.14
N THR A 334 -4.22 3.02 24.01
CA THR A 334 -5.12 4.11 23.62
C THR A 334 -5.11 4.27 22.09
N PRO A 335 -6.17 4.84 21.49
CA PRO A 335 -6.23 5.08 20.03
C PRO A 335 -5.05 5.89 19.47
N ASP A 336 -4.47 6.78 20.27
CA ASP A 336 -3.33 7.62 19.88
C ASP A 336 -1.96 6.95 20.14
N ALA A 337 -1.92 5.86 20.91
CA ALA A 337 -0.69 5.13 21.23
C ALA A 337 -0.28 4.08 20.17
N GLY A 338 -0.86 4.14 18.97
CA GLY A 338 -0.53 3.26 17.85
C GLY A 338 0.83 3.58 17.20
N TRP A 339 1.37 4.77 17.42
CA TRP A 339 2.61 5.23 16.79
C TRP A 339 3.81 5.04 17.72
N LEU A 340 4.83 4.32 17.27
CA LEU A 340 6.08 4.15 18.00
C LEU A 340 7.11 5.23 17.61
N PRO A 341 7.94 5.69 18.56
CA PRO A 341 9.14 6.44 18.24
C PRO A 341 9.95 5.76 17.15
N SER A 342 10.38 6.52 16.15
CA SER A 342 11.10 5.95 15.02
C SER A 342 12.22 6.84 14.50
N LYS A 343 13.24 6.18 13.95
CA LYS A 343 14.41 6.81 13.35
C LYS A 343 14.61 6.29 11.95
N ASP A 344 14.48 7.18 10.99
CA ASP A 344 14.80 6.88 9.61
C ASP A 344 16.30 6.77 9.41
N SER A 345 16.65 5.78 8.61
CA SER A 345 17.91 5.65 7.93
C SER A 345 17.62 5.66 6.43
N ARG A 346 18.63 5.91 5.61
CA ARG A 346 18.44 6.06 4.16
C ARG A 346 17.66 4.91 3.50
N SER A 347 17.83 3.68 3.98
CA SER A 347 17.24 2.47 3.38
C SER A 347 16.18 1.79 4.26
N TYR A 348 15.97 2.23 5.51
CA TYR A 348 15.07 1.56 6.44
C TYR A 348 14.67 2.50 7.57
N THR A 349 13.55 2.21 8.23
CA THR A 349 13.13 2.90 9.46
C THR A 349 13.34 1.98 10.65
N THR A 350 13.84 2.50 11.77
CA THR A 350 13.90 1.76 13.03
C THR A 350 12.79 2.23 13.94
N TYR A 351 11.90 1.34 14.37
CA TYR A 351 10.88 1.60 15.38
C TYR A 351 11.37 1.12 16.74
N TYR A 352 11.14 1.92 17.78
CA TYR A 352 11.51 1.61 19.15
C TYR A 352 10.25 1.49 19.99
N GLY A 353 10.08 0.36 20.68
CA GLY A 353 8.94 0.17 21.55
C GLY A 353 9.16 -0.95 22.54
N ALA A 354 8.54 -0.82 23.71
CA ALA A 354 8.46 -1.90 24.67
C ALA A 354 7.37 -2.91 24.23
N PRO A 355 7.69 -4.21 24.13
CA PRO A 355 6.74 -5.24 23.75
C PRO A 355 5.71 -5.56 24.86
N TYR A 356 6.09 -5.37 26.13
CA TYR A 356 5.30 -5.76 27.30
C TYR A 356 4.89 -4.59 28.19
N GLY A 357 4.34 -3.52 27.61
CA GLY A 357 3.97 -2.33 28.37
C GLY A 357 5.19 -1.51 28.83
N PRO A 358 5.01 -0.52 29.73
CA PRO A 358 6.07 0.42 30.11
C PRO A 358 7.27 -0.23 30.84
N ASP A 359 7.05 -1.38 31.50
CA ASP A 359 8.09 -2.10 32.25
C ASP A 359 8.92 -3.06 31.37
N GLY A 360 8.50 -3.28 30.14
CA GLY A 360 9.22 -4.12 29.18
C GLY A 360 10.45 -3.41 28.62
N GLY A 361 11.55 -4.16 28.44
CA GLY A 361 12.75 -3.63 27.78
C GLY A 361 12.46 -3.08 26.38
N VAL A 362 12.96 -1.89 26.06
CA VAL A 362 12.76 -1.27 24.75
C VAL A 362 13.45 -2.09 23.68
N THR A 363 12.69 -2.49 22.67
CA THR A 363 13.18 -3.24 21.53
C THR A 363 13.19 -2.40 20.26
N GLY A 364 14.12 -2.70 19.34
CA GLY A 364 14.29 -1.98 18.08
C GLY A 364 14.08 -2.88 16.87
N TRP A 365 13.08 -2.59 16.05
CA TRP A 365 12.81 -3.29 14.78
C TRP A 365 13.09 -2.41 13.59
N LYS A 366 13.70 -2.97 12.56
CA LYS A 366 14.03 -2.28 11.31
C LYS A 366 13.13 -2.77 10.20
N THR A 367 12.53 -1.85 9.47
CA THR A 367 11.57 -2.16 8.42
C THR A 367 11.98 -1.52 7.09
N MET A 368 11.70 -2.23 6.00
CA MET A 368 11.84 -1.74 4.64
C MET A 368 10.58 -2.06 3.86
N THR A 369 10.19 -1.15 2.97
CA THR A 369 9.02 -1.34 2.12
C THR A 369 9.38 -1.17 0.66
N ALA A 370 8.98 -2.14 -0.16
CA ALA A 370 9.03 -2.09 -1.61
C ALA A 370 7.64 -1.83 -2.19
N ARG A 371 7.63 -1.16 -3.34
CA ARG A 371 6.46 -0.98 -4.20
C ARG A 371 6.63 -1.84 -5.45
N PHE A 372 5.52 -2.37 -5.97
CA PHE A 372 5.42 -2.91 -7.32
C PHE A 372 4.03 -2.60 -7.89
N ALA A 373 3.93 -2.52 -9.22
CA ALA A 373 2.67 -2.33 -9.92
C ALA A 373 2.60 -3.23 -11.16
N GLY A 374 1.52 -3.14 -11.94
CA GLY A 374 1.34 -3.99 -13.13
C GLY A 374 2.50 -3.93 -14.13
N ALA A 375 3.24 -2.82 -14.21
CA ALA A 375 4.43 -2.70 -15.07
C ALA A 375 5.64 -3.53 -14.58
N ASP A 376 5.68 -3.87 -13.30
CA ASP A 376 6.74 -4.66 -12.65
C ASP A 376 6.39 -6.16 -12.58
N VAL A 377 5.26 -6.55 -13.19
CA VAL A 377 4.79 -7.93 -13.28
C VAL A 377 4.83 -8.38 -14.74
N GLU A 378 5.39 -9.56 -14.98
CA GLU A 378 5.45 -10.16 -16.31
C GLU A 378 4.04 -10.51 -16.81
N PRO A 379 3.64 -10.15 -18.05
CA PRO A 379 2.33 -10.50 -18.58
C PRO A 379 2.13 -12.02 -18.64
N ALA A 380 1.23 -12.55 -17.81
CA ALA A 380 0.90 -13.98 -17.80
C ALA A 380 -0.51 -14.22 -17.22
N GLU A 381 -1.09 -15.35 -17.60
CA GLU A 381 -2.31 -15.87 -16.97
C GLU A 381 -1.98 -16.40 -15.57
N ARG A 382 -2.78 -15.97 -14.59
CA ARG A 382 -2.56 -16.23 -13.17
C ARG A 382 -3.87 -16.56 -12.49
N ASP A 383 -3.83 -17.50 -11.57
CA ASP A 383 -4.97 -17.86 -10.73
C ASP A 383 -4.97 -17.07 -9.41
N SER A 384 -5.90 -17.41 -8.52
CA SER A 384 -6.00 -16.84 -7.18
C SER A 384 -4.83 -17.22 -6.25
N LEU A 385 -3.99 -18.18 -6.63
CA LEU A 385 -2.83 -18.65 -5.86
C LEU A 385 -1.52 -17.98 -6.30
N TRP A 386 -1.57 -17.01 -7.21
CA TRP A 386 -0.42 -16.28 -7.73
C TRP A 386 0.60 -15.84 -6.66
N LEU A 387 0.13 -15.37 -5.49
CA LEU A 387 1.00 -14.84 -4.44
C LEU A 387 1.50 -15.90 -3.44
N THR A 388 1.18 -17.18 -3.65
CA THR A 388 1.64 -18.29 -2.81
C THR A 388 3.17 -18.33 -2.60
N PRO A 389 4.02 -18.07 -3.61
CA PRO A 389 5.48 -18.02 -3.41
C PRO A 389 5.91 -17.01 -2.35
N VAL A 390 5.20 -15.88 -2.28
CA VAL A 390 5.46 -14.83 -1.29
C VAL A 390 4.75 -15.11 0.04
N LEU A 391 3.59 -15.76 0.05
CA LEU A 391 2.82 -16.02 1.27
C LEU A 391 3.32 -17.22 2.08
N SER A 392 3.69 -18.31 1.43
CA SER A 392 4.12 -19.56 2.09
C SER A 392 5.33 -20.23 1.44
N GLY A 393 5.61 -19.96 0.17
CA GLY A 393 6.69 -20.63 -0.60
C GLY A 393 8.12 -20.11 -0.36
N MET A 394 8.36 -19.39 0.74
CA MET A 394 9.69 -18.81 1.02
C MET A 394 10.60 -19.82 1.72
N SER A 395 11.86 -19.91 1.27
CA SER A 395 12.88 -20.76 1.91
C SER A 395 13.33 -20.26 3.28
N THR A 396 13.22 -18.95 3.52
CA THR A 396 13.55 -18.31 4.79
C THR A 396 12.30 -17.71 5.41
N GLN A 397 12.01 -18.09 6.65
CA GLN A 397 10.90 -17.53 7.40
C GLN A 397 11.23 -16.10 7.83
N ILE A 398 10.57 -15.14 7.20
CA ILE A 398 10.73 -13.72 7.49
C ILE A 398 9.40 -13.07 7.86
N VAL A 399 9.47 -12.13 8.80
CA VAL A 399 8.33 -11.29 9.16
C VAL A 399 8.05 -10.31 8.03
N ARG A 400 6.86 -10.39 7.43
CA ARG A 400 6.52 -9.58 6.25
C ARG A 400 5.04 -9.22 6.19
N THR A 401 4.74 -8.14 5.47
CA THR A 401 3.37 -7.70 5.19
C THR A 401 3.24 -7.47 3.70
N ILE A 402 2.19 -8.02 3.10
CA ILE A 402 1.80 -7.74 1.73
C ILE A 402 0.52 -6.92 1.79
N SER A 403 0.48 -5.81 1.07
CA SER A 403 -0.72 -4.97 0.98
C SER A 403 -0.95 -4.58 -0.47
N PHE A 404 -2.19 -4.72 -0.93
CA PHE A 404 -2.63 -4.11 -2.18
C PHE A 404 -3.49 -2.91 -1.87
N HIS A 405 -3.42 -1.90 -2.72
CA HIS A 405 -4.38 -0.79 -2.74
C HIS A 405 -5.15 -0.91 -4.04
N LEU A 406 -6.45 -1.15 -3.94
CA LEU A 406 -7.35 -1.27 -5.07
C LEU A 406 -8.20 -0.01 -5.12
N GLU A 407 -8.10 0.74 -6.21
CA GLU A 407 -9.00 1.85 -6.55
C GLU A 407 -10.03 1.36 -7.57
N LEU A 408 -11.30 1.40 -7.19
CA LEU A 408 -12.41 0.91 -8.00
C LEU A 408 -12.79 1.96 -9.06
N VAL A 409 -12.79 1.55 -10.32
CA VAL A 409 -13.05 2.41 -11.47
C VAL A 409 -14.42 2.05 -12.06
N PRO A 410 -15.36 3.03 -12.17
CA PRO A 410 -16.65 2.80 -12.80
C PRO A 410 -16.53 2.24 -14.21
N GLN A 411 -17.50 1.43 -14.63
CA GLN A 411 -17.43 0.70 -15.89
C GLN A 411 -17.31 1.62 -17.12
N ALA A 412 -18.03 2.76 -17.13
CA ALA A 412 -17.97 3.71 -18.24
C ALA A 412 -16.57 4.31 -18.42
N GLU A 413 -15.92 4.69 -17.31
CA GLU A 413 -14.54 5.19 -17.30
C GLU A 413 -13.57 4.09 -17.71
N ALA A 414 -13.69 2.89 -17.12
CA ALA A 414 -12.87 1.74 -17.47
C ALA A 414 -12.96 1.37 -18.97
N ARG A 415 -14.15 1.48 -19.58
CA ARG A 415 -14.35 1.27 -21.03
C ARG A 415 -13.63 2.30 -21.87
N ALA A 416 -13.73 3.58 -21.52
CA ALA A 416 -13.07 4.64 -22.25
C ALA A 416 -11.55 4.41 -22.28
N LEU A 417 -11.00 4.03 -21.13
CA LEU A 417 -9.59 3.70 -20.97
C LEU A 417 -9.17 2.46 -21.76
N ALA A 418 -9.95 1.38 -21.67
CA ALA A 418 -9.65 0.16 -22.43
C ALA A 418 -9.69 0.39 -23.96
N ARG A 419 -10.47 1.37 -24.45
CA ARG A 419 -10.47 1.75 -25.87
C ARG A 419 -9.23 2.55 -26.27
N GLU A 420 -8.76 3.44 -25.41
CA GLU A 420 -7.51 4.18 -25.60
C GLU A 420 -6.32 3.20 -25.66
N ASP A 421 -6.18 2.34 -24.64
CA ASP A 421 -5.12 1.33 -24.56
C ASP A 421 -5.12 0.41 -25.79
N LEU A 422 -6.29 -0.06 -26.23
CA LEU A 422 -6.40 -0.94 -27.40
C LEU A 422 -5.98 -0.24 -28.71
N THR A 423 -6.30 1.04 -28.85
CA THR A 423 -5.93 1.82 -30.04
C THR A 423 -4.42 1.99 -30.12
N ASP A 424 -3.78 2.25 -28.98
CA ASP A 424 -2.33 2.32 -28.85
C ASP A 424 -1.67 0.96 -29.16
N ASP A 425 -2.18 -0.14 -28.60
CA ASP A 425 -1.66 -1.50 -28.82
C ASP A 425 -1.79 -1.94 -30.29
N LEU A 426 -2.91 -1.65 -30.95
CA LEU A 426 -3.11 -1.95 -32.37
C LEU A 426 -2.16 -1.13 -33.26
N SER A 427 -1.93 0.14 -32.90
CA SER A 427 -1.00 1.01 -33.61
C SER A 427 0.45 0.51 -33.46
N GLU A 428 0.83 0.03 -32.27
CA GLU A 428 2.14 -0.57 -32.01
C GLU A 428 2.31 -1.88 -32.81
N LYS A 429 1.33 -2.78 -32.76
CA LYS A 429 1.34 -4.02 -33.58
C LYS A 429 1.49 -3.72 -35.07
N GLN A 430 0.76 -2.73 -35.58
CA GLN A 430 0.87 -2.33 -36.98
C GLN A 430 2.26 -1.74 -37.30
N SER A 431 2.83 -0.95 -36.38
CA SER A 431 4.18 -0.40 -36.54
C SER A 431 5.27 -1.48 -36.51
N ASP A 432 5.17 -2.46 -35.62
CA ASP A 432 6.13 -3.55 -35.51
C ASP A 432 6.03 -4.52 -36.69
N ALA A 433 4.80 -4.79 -37.18
CA ALA A 433 4.58 -5.53 -38.42
C ALA A 433 5.21 -4.83 -39.63
N GLN A 434 5.06 -3.50 -39.74
CA GLN A 434 5.73 -2.70 -40.78
C GLN A 434 7.25 -2.72 -40.67
N LYS A 435 7.80 -2.87 -39.46
CA LYS A 435 9.25 -2.96 -39.19
C LYS A 435 9.82 -4.37 -39.33
N GLY A 436 9.00 -5.37 -39.67
CA GLY A 436 9.43 -6.76 -39.81
C GLY A 436 9.94 -7.38 -38.51
N ARG A 437 9.49 -6.88 -37.35
CA ARG A 437 9.85 -7.45 -36.05
C ARG A 437 9.01 -8.70 -35.78
N LEU A 438 9.65 -9.75 -35.30
CA LEU A 438 8.97 -10.97 -34.85
C LEU A 438 8.08 -10.64 -33.64
N GLU A 439 6.86 -11.18 -33.62
CA GLU A 439 5.96 -11.07 -32.46
C GLU A 439 6.59 -11.80 -31.26
N ASP A 440 6.81 -11.06 -30.18
CA ASP A 440 7.26 -11.58 -28.89
C ASP A 440 6.08 -12.20 -28.14
N GLU A 441 6.29 -13.31 -27.43
CA GLU A 441 5.26 -13.99 -26.63
C GLU A 441 4.61 -13.04 -25.61
N THR A 442 5.39 -12.10 -25.08
CA THR A 442 4.89 -11.07 -24.15
C THR A 442 3.85 -10.14 -24.81
N THR A 443 4.06 -9.80 -26.09
CA THR A 443 3.17 -8.95 -26.88
C THR A 443 1.83 -9.66 -27.11
N ASP A 444 1.86 -10.95 -27.42
CA ASP A 444 0.65 -11.75 -27.61
C ASP A 444 -0.15 -11.92 -26.32
N MET A 445 0.51 -12.15 -25.19
CA MET A 445 -0.16 -12.20 -23.90
C MET A 445 -0.80 -10.86 -23.52
N THR A 446 -0.14 -9.74 -23.81
CA THR A 446 -0.74 -8.42 -23.59
C THR A 446 -1.95 -8.18 -24.49
N ALA A 447 -1.90 -8.60 -25.75
CA ALA A 447 -3.02 -8.48 -26.68
C ALA A 447 -4.23 -9.34 -26.24
N LYS A 448 -3.99 -10.58 -25.78
CA LYS A 448 -5.02 -11.44 -25.17
C LYS A 448 -5.65 -10.77 -23.94
N GLY A 449 -4.84 -10.16 -23.08
CA GLY A 449 -5.30 -9.38 -21.93
C GLY A 449 -6.21 -8.21 -22.31
N ALA A 450 -5.81 -7.41 -23.30
CA ALA A 450 -6.60 -6.28 -23.81
C ALA A 450 -7.93 -6.73 -24.44
N ALA A 451 -7.91 -7.76 -25.29
CA ALA A 451 -9.11 -8.33 -25.90
C ALA A 451 -10.10 -8.85 -24.83
N ARG A 452 -9.58 -9.50 -23.79
CA ARG A 452 -10.38 -9.98 -22.67
C ARG A 452 -10.95 -8.84 -21.84
N ARG A 453 -10.16 -7.81 -21.52
CA ARG A 453 -10.64 -6.61 -20.82
C ARG A 453 -11.79 -5.95 -21.58
N ARG A 454 -11.70 -5.88 -22.92
CA ARG A 454 -12.80 -5.38 -23.78
C ARG A 454 -14.05 -6.26 -23.68
N ALA A 455 -13.91 -7.58 -23.67
CA ALA A 455 -15.03 -8.50 -23.53
C ALA A 455 -15.69 -8.40 -22.14
N ASP A 456 -14.89 -8.30 -21.07
CA ASP A 456 -15.38 -8.14 -19.69
C ASP A 456 -16.09 -6.80 -19.50
N LEU A 457 -15.56 -5.74 -20.11
CA LEU A 457 -16.17 -4.43 -20.10
C LEU A 457 -17.26 -4.27 -21.18
N SER A 458 -17.78 -5.30 -21.84
CA SER A 458 -18.86 -5.09 -22.82
C SER A 458 -20.16 -4.62 -22.14
N PRO A 459 -21.04 -3.85 -22.82
CA PRO A 459 -22.38 -3.53 -22.32
C PRO A 459 -23.13 -4.78 -21.82
N GLY A 460 -23.85 -4.65 -20.71
CA GLY A 460 -24.58 -5.76 -20.07
C GLY A 460 -23.76 -6.69 -19.19
N ARG A 461 -22.43 -6.49 -19.09
CA ARG A 461 -21.57 -7.22 -18.14
C ARG A 461 -21.49 -6.50 -16.79
N THR A 462 -21.21 -7.26 -15.73
CA THR A 462 -21.08 -6.79 -14.35
C THR A 462 -19.63 -6.49 -13.95
N HIS A 463 -18.67 -6.53 -14.89
CA HIS A 463 -17.27 -6.26 -14.59
C HIS A 463 -16.97 -4.74 -14.65
N HIS A 464 -16.07 -4.33 -13.76
CA HIS A 464 -15.61 -2.95 -13.58
C HIS A 464 -14.08 -2.88 -13.66
N GLY A 465 -13.53 -1.67 -13.74
CA GLY A 465 -12.08 -1.48 -13.73
C GLY A 465 -11.53 -1.44 -12.31
N VAL A 466 -10.27 -1.84 -12.15
CA VAL A 466 -9.53 -1.67 -10.90
C VAL A 466 -8.14 -1.15 -11.23
N ASN A 467 -7.75 -0.04 -10.59
CA ASN A 467 -6.38 0.41 -10.57
C ASN A 467 -5.72 -0.11 -9.28
N TRP A 468 -4.52 -0.68 -9.38
CA TRP A 468 -3.87 -1.28 -8.22
C TRP A 468 -2.39 -0.97 -8.10
N VAL A 469 -1.90 -1.02 -6.86
CA VAL A 469 -0.48 -1.04 -6.51
C VAL A 469 -0.28 -2.02 -5.35
N GLY A 470 0.80 -2.79 -5.41
CA GLY A 470 1.25 -3.65 -4.33
C GLY A 470 2.39 -3.05 -3.52
N TYR A 471 2.38 -3.31 -2.22
CA TYR A 471 3.45 -3.00 -1.28
C TYR A 471 3.85 -4.24 -0.50
N VAL A 472 5.15 -4.42 -0.32
CA VAL A 472 5.71 -5.48 0.51
C VAL A 472 6.62 -4.85 1.55
N THR A 473 6.32 -5.09 2.81
CA THR A 473 7.15 -4.67 3.95
C THR A 473 7.83 -5.88 4.57
N VAL A 474 9.14 -5.79 4.81
CA VAL A 474 9.91 -6.79 5.58
C VAL A 474 10.44 -6.17 6.87
N ALA A 475 10.48 -6.94 7.95
CA ALA A 475 10.94 -6.49 9.26
C ALA A 475 12.00 -7.43 9.85
N ALA A 476 13.04 -6.87 10.46
CA ALA A 476 14.07 -7.63 11.17
C ALA A 476 14.72 -6.84 12.31
N ARG A 477 15.36 -7.53 13.26
CA ARG A 477 16.07 -6.92 14.39
C ARG A 477 17.36 -6.22 13.96
N THR A 478 18.14 -6.90 13.11
CA THR A 478 19.45 -6.42 12.67
C THR A 478 19.43 -5.98 11.21
N ARG A 479 20.36 -5.11 10.84
CA ARG A 479 20.53 -4.67 9.44
C ARG A 479 20.97 -5.81 8.53
N LYS A 480 21.73 -6.78 9.05
CA LYS A 480 22.19 -7.95 8.29
C LYS A 480 21.00 -8.84 7.92
N ASP A 481 20.14 -9.12 8.89
CA ASP A 481 18.94 -9.94 8.67
C ASP A 481 17.94 -9.23 7.77
N LEU A 482 17.80 -7.92 7.88
CA LEU A 482 16.96 -7.12 6.99
C LEU A 482 17.39 -7.22 5.52
N ARG A 483 18.71 -7.19 5.25
CA ARG A 483 19.25 -7.39 3.89
C ARG A 483 19.06 -8.81 3.38
N ARG A 484 19.08 -9.81 4.28
CA ARG A 484 18.76 -11.21 3.92
C ARG A 484 17.28 -11.32 3.58
N ALA A 485 16.42 -10.78 4.42
CA ALA A 485 14.97 -10.77 4.23
C ALA A 485 14.57 -10.08 2.93
N ARG A 486 15.20 -8.94 2.60
CA ARG A 486 15.03 -8.28 1.29
C ARG A 486 15.33 -9.23 0.11
N ARG A 487 16.47 -9.91 0.14
CA ARG A 487 16.86 -10.83 -0.95
C ARG A 487 15.91 -12.02 -1.06
N SER A 488 15.60 -12.67 0.06
CA SER A 488 14.62 -13.76 0.09
C SER A 488 13.25 -13.32 -0.46
N MET A 489 12.86 -12.07 -0.20
CA MET A 489 11.62 -11.50 -0.70
C MET A 489 11.68 -11.18 -2.20
N GLU A 490 12.81 -10.68 -2.70
CA GLU A 490 13.05 -10.49 -4.14
C GLU A 490 13.00 -11.84 -4.88
N ASP A 491 13.65 -12.88 -4.35
CA ASP A 491 13.61 -14.24 -4.93
C ASP A 491 12.18 -14.80 -4.97
N ALA A 492 11.44 -14.68 -3.88
CA ALA A 492 10.05 -15.14 -3.80
C ALA A 492 9.11 -14.35 -4.72
N ALA A 493 9.34 -13.04 -4.87
CA ALA A 493 8.60 -12.19 -5.79
C ALA A 493 8.88 -12.57 -7.25
N SER A 494 10.14 -12.88 -7.59
CA SER A 494 10.51 -13.37 -8.92
C SER A 494 9.80 -14.68 -9.26
N ASN A 495 9.66 -15.61 -8.29
CA ASN A 495 8.89 -16.85 -8.49
C ASN A 495 7.39 -16.61 -8.70
N ALA A 496 6.86 -15.46 -8.27
CA ALA A 496 5.52 -15.02 -8.63
C ALA A 496 5.50 -14.26 -9.97
N GLY A 497 6.61 -14.13 -10.70
CA GLY A 497 6.68 -13.33 -11.93
C GLY A 497 6.59 -11.82 -11.69
N ILE A 498 6.94 -11.37 -10.48
CA ILE A 498 7.20 -9.97 -10.16
C ILE A 498 8.70 -9.74 -10.38
N HIS A 499 9.08 -9.27 -11.56
CA HIS A 499 10.49 -9.13 -11.95
C HIS A 499 11.19 -7.94 -11.26
N ARG A 500 10.43 -7.00 -10.67
CA ARG A 500 11.01 -5.84 -9.98
C ARG A 500 10.26 -5.45 -8.71
N LEU A 501 11.00 -5.33 -7.61
CA LEU A 501 10.56 -4.69 -6.37
C LEU A 501 11.32 -3.36 -6.20
N THR A 502 10.61 -2.22 -6.28
CA THR A 502 11.22 -0.92 -6.07
C THR A 502 11.24 -0.57 -4.59
N TRP A 503 12.38 -0.79 -3.94
CA TRP A 503 12.60 -0.42 -2.53
C TRP A 503 12.69 1.10 -2.39
N VAL A 504 11.79 1.70 -1.60
CA VAL A 504 11.71 3.16 -1.51
C VAL A 504 12.72 3.69 -0.50
N ASP A 505 13.89 4.07 -1.01
CA ASP A 505 14.94 4.72 -0.24
C ASP A 505 14.63 6.21 0.04
N ALA A 506 15.08 6.70 1.19
CA ALA A 506 14.97 8.08 1.70
C ALA A 506 13.57 8.54 2.16
N GLN A 507 12.52 7.73 1.98
CA GLN A 507 11.18 8.01 2.52
C GLN A 507 10.57 6.77 3.19
N SER A 508 11.42 5.93 3.79
CA SER A 508 11.02 4.64 4.35
C SER A 508 9.90 4.78 5.38
N SER A 509 9.94 5.80 6.27
CA SER A 509 8.86 6.04 7.24
C SER A 509 7.50 6.21 6.58
N THR A 510 7.45 6.98 5.48
CA THR A 510 6.23 7.32 4.77
C THR A 510 5.63 6.09 4.10
N VAL A 511 6.48 5.28 3.47
CA VAL A 511 6.06 4.12 2.68
C VAL A 511 5.69 2.94 3.57
N ASN A 512 6.29 2.80 4.76
CA ASN A 512 5.87 1.79 5.74
C ASN A 512 4.39 1.92 6.10
N CYS A 513 3.87 3.15 6.14
CA CYS A 513 2.45 3.43 6.39
C CYS A 513 1.52 2.82 5.35
N TYR A 514 2.00 2.53 4.13
CA TYR A 514 1.18 1.95 3.06
C TYR A 514 0.90 0.46 3.25
N ALA A 515 1.59 -0.19 4.19
CA ALA A 515 1.26 -1.55 4.62
C ALA A 515 0.43 -1.59 5.91
N TRP A 516 0.13 -0.42 6.51
CA TRP A 516 -0.73 -0.30 7.69
C TRP A 516 -2.20 -0.24 7.31
N PRO A 517 -3.13 -0.59 8.23
CA PRO A 517 -4.57 -0.59 7.97
C PRO A 517 -5.17 0.82 7.94
N LEU A 518 -4.73 1.64 7.00
CA LEU A 518 -5.02 3.07 6.90
C LEU A 518 -5.60 3.51 5.55
N GLY A 519 -5.54 2.68 4.51
CA GLY A 519 -6.08 3.02 3.20
C GLY A 519 -5.26 4.04 2.39
N ARG A 520 -4.00 4.29 2.78
CA ARG A 520 -3.09 5.23 2.12
C ARG A 520 -2.03 4.51 1.29
N GLY A 521 -1.74 4.99 0.09
CA GLY A 521 -0.65 4.45 -0.72
C GLY A 521 -0.93 4.43 -2.22
N ILE A 522 -2.17 4.67 -2.62
CA ILE A 522 -2.55 4.88 -4.02
C ILE A 522 -2.94 6.34 -4.23
N THR A 523 -2.33 6.97 -5.24
CA THR A 523 -2.78 8.28 -5.70
C THR A 523 -4.04 8.06 -6.53
N PRO A 524 -5.18 8.66 -6.18
CA PRO A 524 -6.37 8.57 -6.98
C PRO A 524 -6.08 8.98 -8.42
N ARG A 525 -6.66 8.28 -9.39
CA ARG A 525 -6.48 8.62 -10.79
C ARG A 525 -7.02 10.05 -11.00
N ARG A 526 -6.21 10.91 -11.61
CA ARG A 526 -6.70 12.24 -12.00
C ARG A 526 -7.75 12.04 -13.09
N LYS A 527 -9.01 12.33 -12.77
CA LYS A 527 -10.10 12.48 -13.73
C LYS A 527 -9.63 13.31 -14.93
N GLY A 528 -9.88 12.83 -16.14
CA GLY A 528 -9.47 13.48 -17.38
C GLY A 528 -10.04 14.90 -17.49
N LEU A 529 -9.50 15.72 -18.39
CA LEU A 529 -10.00 17.08 -18.62
C LEU A 529 -11.51 17.09 -18.96
N GLY A 530 -11.98 16.10 -19.73
CA GLY A 530 -13.40 15.90 -20.04
C GLY A 530 -14.26 15.60 -18.81
N ASP A 531 -13.81 14.72 -17.91
CA ASP A 531 -14.53 14.42 -16.67
C ASP A 531 -14.55 15.61 -15.70
N ARG A 532 -13.48 16.42 -15.67
CA ARG A 532 -13.46 17.67 -14.90
C ARG A 532 -14.46 18.67 -15.47
N PHE A 533 -14.54 18.78 -16.79
CA PHE A 533 -15.51 19.64 -17.48
C PHE A 533 -16.94 19.15 -17.25
N MET A 534 -17.19 17.84 -17.34
CA MET A 534 -18.49 17.24 -17.04
C MET A 534 -18.87 17.37 -15.58
N THR A 535 -17.95 17.16 -14.63
CA THR A 535 -18.20 17.36 -13.19
C THR A 535 -18.53 18.83 -12.89
N MET A 536 -17.86 19.76 -13.58
CA MET A 536 -18.14 21.19 -13.49
C MET A 536 -19.49 21.56 -14.10
N LEU A 537 -19.92 20.89 -15.17
CA LEU A 537 -21.23 21.06 -15.80
C LEU A 537 -22.38 20.40 -15.02
N THR A 538 -22.13 19.26 -14.37
CA THR A 538 -23.12 18.58 -13.50
C THR A 538 -23.21 19.25 -12.13
N GLY A 539 -22.18 19.99 -11.71
CA GLY A 539 -22.09 20.71 -10.44
C GLY A 539 -22.97 21.95 -10.29
N SER A 540 -23.88 22.23 -11.24
CA SER A 540 -24.83 23.36 -11.13
C SER A 540 -26.30 22.99 -11.35
N LYS A 541 -26.65 21.71 -11.55
CA LYS A 541 -28.03 21.31 -11.94
C LYS A 541 -28.88 20.70 -10.83
N SER A 542 -28.40 20.59 -9.60
CA SER A 542 -29.22 20.16 -8.45
C SER A 542 -30.12 21.25 -7.85
N LYS A 543 -30.20 22.45 -8.47
CA LYS A 543 -31.12 23.52 -8.05
C LYS A 543 -32.46 23.58 -8.81
N GLU A 544 -32.71 22.70 -9.78
CA GLU A 544 -33.95 22.74 -10.59
C GLU A 544 -34.73 21.43 -10.66
N ALA A 545 -34.48 20.46 -9.78
CA ALA A 545 -35.33 19.28 -9.67
C ALA A 545 -35.37 18.74 -8.24
N LEU A 546 -36.01 19.50 -7.34
CA LEU A 546 -36.96 19.08 -6.30
C LEU A 546 -37.35 20.30 -5.45
#